data_AF-A0A093Y812-F1
#
_entry.id   AF-A0A093Y812-F1
#
_cell.length_a   1.000
_cell.length_b   1.000
_cell.length_c   1.000
_cell.angle_alpha   90.00
_cell.angle_beta   90.00
_cell.angle_gamma   90.00
#
_symmetry.space_group_name_H-M   'P 1'
#
loop_
_entity.id
_entity.type
_entity.pdbx_description
1 polymer ?
#
loop_
_entity_poly.entity_id
_entity_poly.type
_entity_poly.pdbx_seq_one_letter_code
_entity_poly.pdbx_strand_id
1 'polypeptide(L)'
;PPPPPDQAGRRIVLLGAISATPALLLLERAPFSVSAEHLAELPRALRSCRNLGANDVYFWFMACSGDADGGGAAEIHDDLKINLIYPCTEKHIKKYSRQGTRMVTETAETYKNSVRPYMQRQREGGRLTWVYNIIEGKTEVEDVLFRTVRGVDPERGFLLLPDLNWDRKTMDSLHLLALVERRDIWSLRDLRKKHVLWLKDMRRKILQATVGTYTKLEEDQLKLYVHYQPTYYHFHIHVVHVALEAGVTQSVGKAIGFESLLSQLDTLPGGEESGLDSVSLTYGLGESSELWIDVFEPLKNRVLPIPVVNAVHLVVQPHRAARPDAHVDTPLHAIPQQPHAHPIGAACALIQLLEVDGMLQRTALDQGLVWDLLVVVGEAHDEAEIDARLRVEVGGAQLEDVAHALRGAVHAVHAVILGRAPEVGECEVDLGAHALHGREDEFAEAGLVEVSVCT
;
A
#
# COMPACT_ATOMS: atom_id res chain seq x y z
N PRO A 1 18.82 -24.23 -1.80
CA PRO A 1 19.27 -23.56 -3.04
C PRO A 1 19.75 -22.14 -2.68
N PRO A 2 20.91 -21.67 -3.18
CA PRO A 2 21.32 -20.29 -2.93
C PRO A 2 20.25 -19.33 -3.49
N PRO A 3 19.99 -18.20 -2.82
CA PRO A 3 19.06 -17.21 -3.35
C PRO A 3 19.55 -16.74 -4.74
N PRO A 4 18.65 -16.53 -5.72
CA PRO A 4 19.03 -15.89 -6.97
C PRO A 4 19.60 -14.50 -6.64
N PRO A 5 20.61 -14.04 -7.39
CA PRO A 5 21.24 -12.77 -7.12
C PRO A 5 20.24 -11.61 -7.32
N ASP A 6 20.31 -10.59 -6.45
CA ASP A 6 19.49 -9.37 -6.55
C ASP A 6 20.32 -8.23 -7.17
N GLN A 7 19.76 -7.00 -7.24
CA GLN A 7 20.37 -5.86 -7.95
C GLN A 7 20.77 -6.20 -9.40
N ALA A 8 19.82 -6.73 -10.18
CA ALA A 8 20.07 -7.17 -11.56
C ALA A 8 21.22 -8.20 -11.69
N GLY A 9 21.42 -9.04 -10.67
CA GLY A 9 22.45 -10.07 -10.67
C GLY A 9 23.82 -9.62 -10.15
N ARG A 10 23.95 -8.37 -9.70
CA ARG A 10 25.23 -7.79 -9.24
C ARG A 10 25.49 -8.01 -7.76
N ARG A 11 24.52 -8.55 -7.02
CA ARG A 11 24.69 -8.91 -5.62
C ARG A 11 24.21 -10.32 -5.33
N ILE A 12 24.95 -11.03 -4.48
CA ILE A 12 24.55 -12.33 -3.93
C ILE A 12 24.78 -12.35 -2.42
N VAL A 13 23.89 -13.02 -1.70
CA VAL A 13 24.03 -13.27 -0.27
C VAL A 13 24.18 -14.76 0.00
N LEU A 14 25.24 -15.11 0.70
CA LEU A 14 25.60 -16.48 1.04
C LEU A 14 25.41 -16.70 2.54
N LEU A 15 24.64 -17.71 2.91
CA LEU A 15 24.54 -18.20 4.28
C LEU A 15 25.57 -19.30 4.50
N GLY A 16 26.39 -19.16 5.54
CA GLY A 16 27.41 -20.13 5.93
C GLY A 16 27.69 -20.10 7.43
N ALA A 17 28.87 -20.57 7.83
CA ALA A 17 29.33 -20.53 9.21
C ALA A 17 30.84 -20.22 9.27
N ILE A 18 31.25 -19.44 10.27
CA ILE A 18 32.65 -19.21 10.65
C ILE A 18 32.82 -19.81 12.04
N SER A 19 33.75 -20.75 12.22
CA SER A 19 33.98 -21.43 13.50
C SER A 19 32.69 -22.00 14.13
N ALA A 20 31.89 -22.69 13.31
CA ALA A 20 30.57 -23.25 13.66
C ALA A 20 29.49 -22.22 14.08
N THR A 21 29.76 -20.93 13.98
CA THR A 21 28.79 -19.86 14.27
C THR A 21 28.22 -19.29 12.96
N PRO A 22 26.89 -19.13 12.83
CA PRO A 22 26.26 -18.66 11.59
C PRO A 22 26.80 -17.31 11.11
N ALA A 23 27.00 -17.19 9.79
CA ALA A 23 27.47 -15.99 9.13
C ALA A 23 26.73 -15.74 7.79
N LEU A 24 26.49 -14.48 7.45
CA LEU A 24 26.06 -14.09 6.10
C LEU A 24 27.18 -13.31 5.41
N LEU A 25 27.56 -13.76 4.21
CA LEU A 25 28.52 -13.09 3.34
C LEU A 25 27.78 -12.48 2.15
N LEU A 26 27.80 -11.16 2.03
CA LEU A 26 27.20 -10.44 0.93
C LEU A 26 28.32 -10.02 -0.02
N LEU A 27 28.22 -10.45 -1.28
CA LEU A 27 29.14 -10.10 -2.35
C LEU A 27 28.42 -9.20 -3.34
N GLU A 28 28.97 -8.01 -3.58
CA GLU A 28 28.47 -7.03 -4.52
C GLU A 28 29.55 -6.73 -5.56
N ARG A 29 29.18 -6.59 -6.84
CA ARG A 29 30.08 -6.05 -7.86
C ARG A 29 30.40 -4.59 -7.51
N ALA A 30 31.70 -4.29 -7.42
CA ALA A 30 32.13 -2.92 -7.21
C ALA A 30 31.87 -2.06 -8.45
N PRO A 31 31.66 -0.74 -8.28
CA PRO A 31 31.64 0.18 -9.42
C PRO A 31 33.02 0.21 -10.11
N PHE A 32 33.02 0.44 -11.42
CA PHE A 32 34.27 0.71 -12.14
C PHE A 32 34.92 1.99 -11.62
N SER A 33 36.25 2.01 -11.55
CA SER A 33 36.98 3.25 -11.28
C SER A 33 36.79 4.23 -12.44
N VAL A 34 36.63 5.51 -12.10
CA VAL A 34 36.54 6.60 -13.08
C VAL A 34 37.91 7.22 -13.38
N SER A 35 39.01 6.66 -12.87
CA SER A 35 40.35 7.18 -13.17
C SER A 35 40.67 6.95 -14.65
N ALA A 36 41.18 7.99 -15.31
CA ALA A 36 41.49 7.94 -16.73
C ALA A 36 42.54 6.85 -17.05
N GLU A 37 43.50 6.65 -16.14
CA GLU A 37 44.52 5.61 -16.23
C GLU A 37 43.89 4.21 -16.22
N HIS A 38 43.04 3.91 -15.23
CA HIS A 38 42.35 2.62 -15.15
C HIS A 38 41.47 2.36 -16.38
N LEU A 39 40.68 3.34 -16.79
CA LEU A 39 39.78 3.19 -17.93
C LEU A 39 40.54 2.98 -19.26
N ALA A 40 41.71 3.60 -19.42
CA ALA A 40 42.55 3.42 -20.61
C ALA A 40 43.23 2.04 -20.65
N GLU A 41 43.55 1.47 -19.49
CA GLU A 41 44.21 0.17 -19.37
C GLU A 41 43.22 -1.01 -19.35
N LEU A 42 41.99 -0.80 -18.86
CA LEU A 42 41.00 -1.85 -18.65
C LEU A 42 40.81 -2.80 -19.84
N PRO A 43 40.68 -2.35 -21.11
CA PRO A 43 40.53 -3.28 -22.24
C PRO A 43 41.77 -4.16 -22.49
N ARG A 44 42.97 -3.67 -22.14
CA ARG A 44 44.24 -4.42 -22.25
C ARG A 44 44.47 -5.34 -21.07
N ALA A 45 43.97 -4.97 -19.89
CA ALA A 45 44.10 -5.73 -18.65
C ALA A 45 43.09 -6.88 -18.54
N LEU A 46 42.26 -7.15 -19.56
CA LEU A 46 41.32 -8.28 -19.52
C LEU A 46 42.07 -9.62 -19.60
N ARG A 47 42.00 -10.43 -18.53
CA ARG A 47 42.52 -11.80 -18.52
C ARG A 47 41.81 -12.70 -19.54
N SER A 48 40.52 -12.46 -19.76
CA SER A 48 39.76 -13.19 -20.78
C SER A 48 38.67 -12.31 -21.38
N CYS A 49 38.38 -12.51 -22.66
CA CYS A 49 37.30 -11.85 -23.38
C CYS A 49 36.69 -12.83 -24.39
N ARG A 50 35.40 -13.13 -24.24
CA ARG A 50 34.66 -14.07 -25.09
C ARG A 50 33.51 -13.36 -25.78
N ASN A 51 33.53 -13.34 -27.10
CA ASN A 51 32.44 -12.79 -27.91
C ASN A 51 31.17 -13.64 -27.74
N LEU A 52 30.04 -12.97 -27.54
CA LEU A 52 28.71 -13.60 -27.50
C LEU A 52 27.94 -13.41 -28.81
N GLY A 53 28.22 -12.34 -29.56
CA GLY A 53 27.56 -12.03 -30.82
C GLY A 53 27.97 -10.66 -31.38
N ALA A 54 27.60 -10.45 -32.64
CA ALA A 54 27.83 -9.19 -33.35
C ALA A 54 26.67 -8.91 -34.31
N ASN A 55 26.36 -7.62 -34.52
CA ASN A 55 25.44 -7.14 -35.53
C ASN A 55 25.91 -5.77 -36.04
N ASP A 56 26.35 -5.71 -37.30
CA ASP A 56 26.94 -4.51 -37.92
C ASP A 56 28.09 -3.92 -37.06
N VAL A 57 27.91 -2.72 -36.49
CA VAL A 57 28.90 -2.07 -35.61
C VAL A 57 28.75 -2.44 -34.12
N TYR A 58 27.76 -3.26 -33.75
CA TYR A 58 27.51 -3.65 -32.36
C TYR A 58 28.10 -5.03 -32.05
N PHE A 59 28.95 -5.10 -31.00
CA PHE A 59 29.57 -6.33 -30.52
C PHE A 59 29.38 -6.44 -29.00
N TRP A 60 29.10 -7.63 -28.48
CA TRP A 60 28.95 -7.83 -27.03
C TRP A 60 29.69 -9.08 -26.55
N PHE A 61 30.35 -8.94 -25.40
CA PHE A 61 31.31 -9.91 -24.89
C PHE A 61 31.03 -10.23 -23.41
N MET A 62 31.53 -11.36 -22.95
CA MET A 62 31.77 -11.63 -21.53
C MET A 62 33.27 -11.57 -21.28
N ALA A 63 33.70 -10.80 -20.28
CA ALA A 63 35.11 -10.65 -19.95
C ALA A 63 35.38 -10.88 -18.46
N CYS A 64 36.64 -11.14 -18.13
CA CYS A 64 37.12 -11.14 -16.75
C CYS A 64 38.30 -10.17 -16.64
N SER A 65 38.24 -9.27 -15.65
CA SER A 65 39.35 -8.42 -15.25
C SER A 65 40.57 -9.28 -14.92
N GLY A 66 41.73 -8.88 -15.42
CA GLY A 66 43.03 -9.44 -15.06
C GLY A 66 43.79 -8.53 -14.10
N ASP A 67 44.91 -9.04 -13.60
CA ASP A 67 45.82 -8.23 -12.80
C ASP A 67 46.58 -7.28 -13.73
N ALA A 68 46.87 -6.06 -13.27
CA ALA A 68 47.73 -5.16 -14.02
C ALA A 68 49.14 -5.77 -14.13
N ASP A 69 49.48 -6.32 -15.29
CA ASP A 69 50.82 -6.82 -15.58
C ASP A 69 51.81 -5.65 -15.68
N GLY A 70 52.40 -5.27 -14.54
CA GLY A 70 53.50 -4.31 -14.51
C GLY A 70 53.86 -3.88 -13.10
N GLY A 71 55.08 -4.20 -12.65
CA GLY A 71 55.63 -3.91 -11.32
C GLY A 71 55.81 -2.43 -10.93
N GLY A 72 54.91 -1.55 -11.36
CA GLY A 72 54.67 -0.23 -10.77
C GLY A 72 53.53 -0.32 -9.77
N ALA A 73 53.50 0.58 -8.79
CA ALA A 73 52.43 0.68 -7.78
C ALA A 73 51.09 1.18 -8.39
N ALA A 74 50.63 0.58 -9.48
CA ALA A 74 49.28 0.78 -9.99
C ALA A 74 48.31 0.24 -8.93
N GLU A 75 47.40 1.10 -8.47
CA GLU A 75 46.43 0.73 -7.45
C GLU A 75 45.64 -0.50 -7.89
N ILE A 76 45.67 -1.55 -7.06
CA ILE A 76 44.82 -2.74 -7.25
C ILE A 76 43.37 -2.26 -7.25
N HIS A 77 42.64 -2.50 -8.34
CA HIS A 77 41.22 -2.19 -8.43
C HIS A 77 40.40 -3.35 -7.88
N ASP A 78 39.54 -3.06 -6.92
CA ASP A 78 38.68 -4.06 -6.29
C ASP A 78 37.43 -4.30 -7.14
N ASP A 79 37.27 -5.49 -7.73
CA ASP A 79 36.07 -5.89 -8.49
C ASP A 79 34.85 -6.20 -7.60
N LEU A 80 35.06 -6.42 -6.29
CA LEU A 80 34.05 -6.89 -5.35
C LEU A 80 34.05 -6.09 -4.05
N LYS A 81 32.86 -5.70 -3.60
CA LYS A 81 32.60 -5.27 -2.23
C LYS A 81 32.06 -6.43 -1.42
N ILE A 82 32.59 -6.64 -0.21
CA ILE A 82 32.22 -7.73 0.69
C ILE A 82 31.68 -7.14 1.99
N ASN A 83 30.46 -7.53 2.38
CA ASN A 83 29.94 -7.29 3.72
C ASN A 83 29.76 -8.62 4.46
N LEU A 84 30.27 -8.70 5.69
CA LEU A 84 30.15 -9.88 6.55
C LEU A 84 29.27 -9.56 7.75
N ILE A 85 28.21 -10.34 7.96
CA ILE A 85 27.39 -10.30 9.17
C ILE A 85 27.74 -11.53 10.01
N TYR A 86 28.46 -11.31 11.10
CA TYR A 86 28.93 -12.37 11.99
C TYR A 86 29.02 -11.88 13.44
N PRO A 87 28.42 -12.60 14.42
CA PRO A 87 27.49 -13.72 14.23
C PRO A 87 26.15 -13.24 13.66
N CYS A 88 25.59 -13.95 12.67
CA CYS A 88 24.27 -13.60 12.14
C CYS A 88 23.15 -14.25 12.97
N THR A 89 22.03 -13.55 13.13
CA THR A 89 20.83 -14.05 13.82
C THR A 89 19.81 -14.54 12.80
N GLU A 90 18.79 -15.29 13.26
CA GLU A 90 17.67 -15.73 12.43
C GLU A 90 16.96 -14.54 11.73
N LYS A 91 16.95 -13.38 12.38
CA LYS A 91 16.42 -12.14 11.81
C LYS A 91 17.24 -11.66 10.61
N HIS A 92 18.57 -11.76 10.68
CA HIS A 92 19.43 -11.44 9.54
C HIS A 92 19.18 -12.43 8.39
N ILE A 93 19.08 -13.72 8.70
CA ILE A 93 18.82 -14.77 7.70
C ILE A 93 17.49 -14.50 6.99
N LYS A 94 16.40 -14.26 7.72
CA LYS A 94 15.09 -13.92 7.13
C LYS A 94 15.13 -12.65 6.29
N LYS A 95 15.89 -11.63 6.70
CA LYS A 95 16.03 -10.36 5.96
C LYS A 95 16.68 -10.57 4.59
N TYR A 96 17.75 -11.35 4.52
CA TYR A 96 18.52 -11.54 3.28
C TYR A 96 18.14 -12.80 2.49
N SER A 97 17.23 -13.61 3.02
CA SER A 97 16.62 -14.71 2.27
C SER A 97 15.67 -14.18 1.21
N ARG A 98 15.61 -14.90 0.07
CA ARG A 98 14.60 -14.64 -0.95
C ARG A 98 13.22 -14.74 -0.32
N GLN A 99 12.39 -13.75 -0.57
CA GLN A 99 11.00 -13.71 -0.14
C GLN A 99 10.14 -13.11 -1.25
N GLY A 100 8.86 -13.48 -1.32
CA GLY A 100 7.91 -12.75 -2.15
C GLY A 100 7.82 -11.30 -1.68
N THR A 101 7.53 -10.40 -2.60
CA THR A 101 7.26 -8.99 -2.28
C THR A 101 5.81 -8.68 -2.62
N ARG A 102 5.15 -7.92 -1.77
CA ARG A 102 3.73 -7.55 -1.86
C ARG A 102 3.62 -6.04 -1.81
N MET A 103 2.81 -5.48 -2.71
CA MET A 103 2.37 -4.10 -2.59
C MET A 103 1.14 -4.07 -1.69
N VAL A 104 1.17 -3.25 -0.64
CA VAL A 104 0.07 -3.10 0.31
C VAL A 104 -0.40 -1.65 0.32
N THR A 105 -1.68 -1.44 0.58
CA THR A 105 -2.27 -0.11 0.78
C THR A 105 -2.65 0.03 2.26
N GLU A 106 -1.94 0.90 2.97
CA GLU A 106 -2.18 1.20 4.37
C GLU A 106 -3.09 2.43 4.49
N THR A 107 -4.32 2.23 4.97
CA THR A 107 -5.25 3.32 5.28
C THR A 107 -4.86 4.01 6.59
N ALA A 108 -5.43 5.19 6.84
CA ALA A 108 -5.28 5.90 8.13
C ALA A 108 -5.70 5.03 9.32
N GLU A 109 -6.75 4.22 9.15
CA GLU A 109 -7.22 3.29 10.18
C GLU A 109 -6.24 2.15 10.41
N THR A 110 -5.74 1.50 9.35
CA THR A 110 -4.72 0.45 9.46
C THR A 110 -3.45 0.99 10.12
N TYR A 111 -3.05 2.22 9.76
CA TYR A 111 -1.94 2.91 10.41
C TYR A 111 -2.17 3.04 11.91
N LYS A 112 -3.28 3.68 12.31
CA LYS A 112 -3.60 3.95 13.71
C LYS A 112 -3.73 2.67 14.55
N ASN A 113 -4.41 1.66 14.02
CA ASN A 113 -4.80 0.48 14.79
C ASN A 113 -3.76 -0.63 14.77
N SER A 114 -2.90 -0.70 13.75
CA SER A 114 -1.97 -1.83 13.57
C SER A 114 -0.51 -1.40 13.44
N VAL A 115 -0.23 -0.46 12.53
CA VAL A 115 1.17 -0.11 12.20
C VAL A 115 1.80 0.79 13.25
N ARG A 116 1.10 1.81 13.77
CA ARG A 116 1.59 2.68 14.85
C ARG A 116 1.88 1.89 16.14
N PRO A 117 1.01 0.97 16.60
CA PRO A 117 1.34 0.06 17.70
C PRO A 117 2.55 -0.83 17.41
N TYR A 118 2.70 -1.32 16.17
CA TYR A 118 3.91 -2.04 15.76
C TYR A 118 5.16 -1.15 15.90
N MET A 119 5.15 0.07 15.34
CA MET A 119 6.26 1.02 15.47
C MET A 119 6.64 1.29 16.93
N GLN A 120 5.65 1.43 17.80
CA GLN A 120 5.87 1.64 19.24
C GLN A 120 6.61 0.45 19.86
N ARG A 121 6.12 -0.79 19.67
CA ARG A 121 6.80 -2.01 20.17
C ARG A 121 8.24 -2.11 19.69
N GLN A 122 8.50 -1.72 18.45
CA GLN A 122 9.82 -1.75 17.84
C GLN A 122 10.79 -0.77 18.48
N ARG A 123 10.30 0.42 18.85
CA ARG A 123 11.07 1.46 19.56
C ARG A 123 11.33 1.09 21.01
N GLU A 124 10.30 0.62 21.72
CA GLU A 124 10.38 0.18 23.12
C GLU A 124 11.29 -1.05 23.28
N GLY A 125 11.35 -1.92 22.27
CA GLY A 125 12.25 -3.08 22.22
C GLY A 125 13.74 -2.75 21.99
N GLY A 126 14.17 -1.49 22.12
CA GLY A 126 15.59 -1.10 22.07
C GLY A 126 16.25 -1.14 20.67
N ARG A 127 15.48 -1.28 19.58
CA ARG A 127 16.03 -1.37 18.21
C ARG A 127 16.72 -0.08 17.72
N LEU A 128 16.56 1.03 18.43
CA LEU A 128 17.14 2.34 18.10
C LEU A 128 18.39 2.71 18.89
N THR A 129 18.89 1.84 19.78
CA THR A 129 20.08 2.15 20.60
C THR A 129 21.28 2.55 19.75
N TRP A 130 21.49 1.91 18.61
CA TRP A 130 22.57 2.26 17.69
C TRP A 130 22.43 3.67 17.12
N VAL A 131 21.21 4.08 16.72
CA VAL A 131 20.92 5.45 16.23
C VAL A 131 21.23 6.47 17.32
N TYR A 132 20.75 6.22 18.54
CA TYR A 132 20.96 7.13 19.65
C TYR A 132 22.43 7.22 20.06
N ASN A 133 23.19 6.12 19.97
CA ASN A 133 24.63 6.16 20.21
C ASN A 133 25.36 7.09 19.22
N ILE A 134 24.96 7.10 17.94
CA ILE A 134 25.55 8.02 16.94
C ILE A 134 25.14 9.46 17.24
N ILE A 135 23.84 9.73 17.48
CA ILE A 135 23.34 11.06 17.83
C ILE A 135 24.01 11.58 19.11
N GLU A 136 24.23 10.72 20.10
CA GLU A 136 24.89 11.03 21.37
C GLU A 136 26.42 11.02 21.27
N GLY A 137 27.01 10.81 20.08
CA GLY A 137 28.45 10.82 19.84
C GLY A 137 29.22 9.76 20.63
N LYS A 138 28.59 8.60 20.87
CA LYS A 138 29.19 7.44 21.54
C LYS A 138 29.84 6.46 20.55
N THR A 139 29.34 6.41 19.31
CA THR A 139 29.80 5.51 18.25
C THR A 139 29.88 6.26 16.91
N GLU A 140 30.69 5.74 15.97
CA GLU A 140 30.85 6.28 14.60
C GLU A 140 31.22 7.77 14.55
N VAL A 141 31.84 8.30 15.60
CA VAL A 141 32.16 9.74 15.72
C VAL A 141 33.06 10.21 14.57
N GLU A 142 34.03 9.38 14.19
CA GLU A 142 34.96 9.68 13.09
C GLU A 142 34.34 9.50 11.70
N ASP A 143 33.21 8.80 11.59
CA ASP A 143 32.49 8.60 10.32
C ASP A 143 31.50 9.74 10.03
N VAL A 144 31.20 10.58 11.03
CA VAL A 144 30.29 11.72 10.89
C VAL A 144 30.98 12.83 10.08
N LEU A 145 30.43 13.10 8.90
CA LEU A 145 30.94 14.11 7.96
C LEU A 145 30.60 15.54 8.38
N PHE A 146 29.44 15.69 9.02
CA PHE A 146 28.93 16.96 9.50
C PHE A 146 28.01 16.73 10.69
N ARG A 147 28.07 17.60 11.70
CA ARG A 147 27.01 17.69 12.71
C ARG A 147 26.77 19.12 13.16
N THR A 148 25.52 19.43 13.50
CA THR A 148 25.20 20.59 14.31
C THR A 148 25.72 20.43 15.74
N VAL A 149 25.94 21.53 16.44
CA VAL A 149 26.34 21.49 17.86
C VAL A 149 25.25 20.80 18.67
N ARG A 150 25.59 19.63 19.22
CA ARG A 150 24.66 18.75 19.91
C ARG A 150 24.01 19.45 21.10
N GLY A 151 22.70 19.31 21.25
CA GLY A 151 21.94 19.84 22.37
C GLY A 151 21.63 21.33 22.32
N VAL A 152 22.21 22.10 21.39
CA VAL A 152 21.97 23.55 21.27
C VAL A 152 20.60 23.83 20.67
N ASP A 153 20.24 23.10 19.61
CA ASP A 153 18.92 23.18 18.98
C ASP A 153 18.47 21.76 18.62
N PRO A 154 17.98 20.96 19.59
CA PRO A 154 17.59 19.57 19.35
C PRO A 154 16.47 19.43 18.32
N GLU A 155 15.63 20.45 18.15
CA GLU A 155 14.54 20.44 17.17
C GLU A 155 15.05 20.54 15.73
N ARG A 156 16.12 21.32 15.50
CA ARG A 156 16.71 21.54 14.16
C ARG A 156 18.09 20.92 13.99
N GLY A 157 18.57 20.21 15.00
CA GLY A 157 19.85 19.53 14.99
C GLY A 157 19.82 18.30 14.10
N PHE A 158 20.95 18.01 13.46
CA PHE A 158 21.14 16.81 12.65
C PHE A 158 22.62 16.51 12.46
N LEU A 159 22.89 15.32 11.96
CA LEU A 159 24.21 14.90 11.50
C LEU A 159 24.12 14.19 10.15
N LEU A 160 25.22 14.24 9.39
CA LEU A 160 25.41 13.54 8.12
C LEU A 160 26.47 12.46 8.30
N LEU A 161 26.17 11.26 7.83
CA LEU A 161 27.08 10.12 7.81
C LEU A 161 26.92 9.33 6.51
N PRO A 162 27.98 8.65 6.02
CA PRO A 162 27.90 7.81 4.84
C PRO A 162 26.97 6.61 5.06
N ASP A 163 26.15 6.28 4.07
CA ASP A 163 25.41 5.02 4.06
C ASP A 163 26.39 3.84 3.94
N LEU A 164 26.06 2.71 4.57
CA LEU A 164 26.87 1.48 4.55
C LEU A 164 27.19 1.02 3.11
N ASN A 165 26.31 1.29 2.15
CA ASN A 165 26.47 0.84 0.77
C ASN A 165 27.41 1.72 -0.06
N TRP A 166 27.73 2.94 0.38
CA TRP A 166 28.68 3.80 -0.32
C TRP A 166 30.14 3.43 -0.01
N ASP A 167 31.02 3.54 -1.02
CA ASP A 167 32.46 3.28 -0.88
C ASP A 167 33.23 4.47 -0.29
N ARG A 168 32.54 5.60 -0.08
CA ARG A 168 33.09 6.88 0.41
C ARG A 168 34.12 7.54 -0.52
N LYS A 169 34.20 7.08 -1.77
CA LYS A 169 35.16 7.55 -2.77
C LYS A 169 34.47 7.99 -4.06
N THR A 170 33.62 7.13 -4.62
CA THR A 170 33.01 7.34 -5.93
C THR A 170 31.82 8.29 -5.78
N MET A 171 32.01 9.55 -6.18
CA MET A 171 31.02 10.62 -5.99
C MET A 171 29.71 10.38 -6.72
N ASP A 172 29.73 9.80 -7.92
CA ASP A 172 28.50 9.45 -8.65
C ASP A 172 27.65 8.40 -7.90
N SER A 173 28.27 7.66 -6.99
CA SER A 173 27.59 6.71 -6.10
C SER A 173 27.33 7.26 -4.68
N LEU A 174 27.52 8.57 -4.46
CA LEU A 174 27.35 9.19 -3.14
C LEU A 174 25.97 8.85 -2.58
N HIS A 175 26.00 8.31 -1.36
CA HIS A 175 24.83 7.99 -0.57
C HIS A 175 25.12 8.29 0.90
N LEU A 176 24.45 9.30 1.44
CA LEU A 176 24.52 9.72 2.82
C LEU A 176 23.16 9.54 3.52
N LEU A 177 23.22 9.50 4.84
CA LEU A 177 22.07 9.55 5.73
C LEU A 177 22.14 10.85 6.54
N ALA A 178 21.03 11.59 6.58
CA ALA A 178 20.82 12.66 7.53
C ALA A 178 19.96 12.16 8.68
N LEU A 179 20.54 12.08 9.87
CA LEU A 179 19.83 11.71 11.10
C LEU A 179 19.47 12.97 11.88
N VAL A 180 18.17 13.21 12.08
CA VAL A 180 17.71 14.35 12.88
C VAL A 180 17.94 14.09 14.37
N GLU A 181 18.20 15.14 15.15
CA GLU A 181 18.47 15.03 16.59
C GLU A 181 17.18 14.83 17.40
N ARG A 182 16.07 15.47 16.97
CA ARG A 182 14.74 15.26 17.54
C ARG A 182 14.31 13.80 17.45
N ARG A 183 13.54 13.33 18.44
CA ARG A 183 13.20 11.89 18.61
C ARG A 183 11.71 11.58 18.52
N ASP A 184 10.89 12.60 18.32
CA ASP A 184 9.43 12.56 18.31
C ASP A 184 8.83 12.19 16.94
N ILE A 185 9.60 12.33 15.85
CA ILE A 185 9.20 11.92 14.49
C ILE A 185 9.78 10.54 14.19
N TRP A 186 8.93 9.52 14.10
CA TRP A 186 9.34 8.12 13.94
C TRP A 186 9.38 7.71 12.47
N SER A 187 8.49 8.31 11.67
CA SER A 187 8.45 8.17 10.22
C SER A 187 7.76 9.40 9.61
N LEU A 188 7.61 9.41 8.28
CA LEU A 188 6.82 10.46 7.62
C LEU A 188 5.38 10.58 8.14
N ARG A 189 4.80 9.52 8.74
CA ARG A 189 3.44 9.56 9.30
C ARG A 189 3.29 10.53 10.47
N ASP A 190 4.39 10.93 11.13
CA ASP A 190 4.38 11.94 12.21
C ASP A 190 4.50 13.37 11.67
N LEU A 191 4.71 13.54 10.36
CA LEU A 191 4.76 14.85 9.74
C LEU A 191 3.37 15.45 9.64
N ARG A 192 3.33 16.77 9.86
CA ARG A 192 2.13 17.61 9.97
C ARG A 192 2.42 18.93 9.24
N LYS A 193 1.39 19.73 8.95
CA LYS A 193 1.55 21.03 8.28
C LYS A 193 2.48 21.97 9.06
N LYS A 194 2.42 21.97 10.39
CA LYS A 194 3.36 22.73 11.25
C LYS A 194 4.84 22.39 11.04
N HIS A 195 5.13 21.20 10.52
CA HIS A 195 6.49 20.75 10.24
C HIS A 195 7.01 21.23 8.88
N VAL A 196 6.21 21.87 8.02
CA VAL A 196 6.63 22.28 6.67
C VAL A 196 7.81 23.26 6.71
N LEU A 197 7.78 24.27 7.58
CA LEU A 197 8.90 25.21 7.71
C LEU A 197 10.17 24.52 8.21
N TRP A 198 10.02 23.60 9.16
CA TRP A 198 11.13 22.77 9.65
C TRP A 198 11.71 21.90 8.54
N LEU A 199 10.88 21.23 7.73
CA LEU A 199 11.34 20.42 6.59
C LEU A 199 12.06 21.26 5.52
N LYS A 200 11.56 22.47 5.22
CA LYS A 200 12.22 23.42 4.29
C LYS A 200 13.59 23.84 4.82
N ASP A 201 13.71 24.13 6.12
CA ASP A 201 14.98 24.46 6.77
C ASP A 201 15.95 23.27 6.78
N MET A 202 15.46 22.07 7.11
CA MET A 202 16.23 20.83 7.09
C MET A 202 16.80 20.55 5.70
N ARG A 203 15.98 20.64 4.65
CA ARG A 203 16.42 20.47 3.25
C ARG A 203 17.58 21.40 2.93
N ARG A 204 17.41 22.69 3.19
CA ARG A 204 18.43 23.72 2.91
C ARG A 204 19.73 23.41 3.67
N LYS A 205 19.65 23.14 4.97
CA LYS A 205 20.82 22.86 5.80
C LYS A 205 21.54 21.58 5.38
N ILE A 206 20.80 20.52 5.03
CA ILE A 206 21.38 19.25 4.58
C ILE A 206 22.13 19.44 3.25
N LEU A 207 21.52 20.13 2.28
CA LEU A 207 22.17 20.43 1.00
C LEU A 207 23.43 21.27 1.22
N GLN A 208 23.33 22.37 1.96
CA GLN A 208 24.47 23.24 2.29
C GLN A 208 25.60 22.50 3.01
N ALA A 209 25.27 21.65 3.98
CA ALA A 209 26.26 20.82 4.66
C ALA A 209 26.93 19.82 3.70
N THR A 210 26.15 19.19 2.81
CA THR A 210 26.66 18.20 1.86
C THR A 210 27.62 18.83 0.84
N VAL A 211 27.24 19.95 0.22
CA VAL A 211 28.09 20.66 -0.75
C VAL A 211 29.28 21.35 -0.06
N GLY A 212 29.12 21.74 1.21
CA GLY A 212 30.20 22.27 2.03
C GLY A 212 31.26 21.22 2.37
N THR A 213 30.84 19.97 2.61
CA THR A 213 31.76 18.83 2.80
C THR A 213 32.40 18.41 1.48
N TYR A 214 31.64 18.39 0.38
CA TYR A 214 32.11 17.95 -0.94
C TYR A 214 32.01 19.09 -1.96
N THR A 215 33.03 19.95 -2.00
CA THR A 215 33.03 21.21 -2.74
C THR A 215 32.91 21.09 -4.28
N LYS A 216 33.01 19.88 -4.82
CA LYS A 216 32.80 19.61 -6.26
C LYS A 216 31.35 19.26 -6.60
N LEU A 217 30.47 19.18 -5.60
CA LEU A 217 29.05 18.92 -5.79
C LEU A 217 28.25 20.21 -5.77
N GLU A 218 27.26 20.27 -6.65
CA GLU A 218 26.23 21.31 -6.67
C GLU A 218 24.93 20.78 -6.05
N GLU A 219 24.08 21.67 -5.52
CA GLU A 219 22.85 21.26 -4.82
C GLU A 219 21.86 20.53 -5.74
N ASP A 220 21.85 20.83 -7.03
CA ASP A 220 21.00 20.22 -8.05
C ASP A 220 21.51 18.85 -8.53
N GLN A 221 22.71 18.46 -8.12
CA GLN A 221 23.25 17.10 -8.31
C GLN A 221 22.81 16.14 -7.19
N LEU A 222 21.95 16.57 -6.26
CA LEU A 222 21.49 15.78 -5.12
C LEU A 222 19.99 15.49 -5.17
N LYS A 223 19.62 14.26 -4.84
CA LYS A 223 18.23 13.83 -4.60
C LYS A 223 18.05 13.56 -3.11
N LEU A 224 16.98 14.08 -2.53
CA LEU A 224 16.59 13.79 -1.15
C LEU A 224 15.32 12.94 -1.16
N TYR A 225 15.28 11.91 -0.32
CA TYR A 225 14.07 11.10 -0.13
C TYR A 225 14.02 10.47 1.26
N VAL A 226 12.83 10.04 1.67
CA VAL A 226 12.60 9.25 2.88
C VAL A 226 12.02 7.89 2.53
N HIS A 227 12.23 6.89 3.38
CA HIS A 227 11.63 5.58 3.18
C HIS A 227 10.26 5.44 3.85
N TYR A 228 9.37 4.71 3.19
CA TYR A 228 8.16 4.18 3.79
C TYR A 228 7.82 2.78 3.24
N GLN A 229 7.75 1.74 4.07
CA GLN A 229 8.16 1.69 5.49
C GLN A 229 9.67 1.92 5.66
N PRO A 230 10.14 2.67 6.68
CA PRO A 230 11.57 2.79 6.96
C PRO A 230 12.12 1.51 7.59
N THR A 231 13.44 1.31 7.50
CA THR A 231 14.11 0.14 8.12
C THR A 231 14.16 0.24 9.65
N TYR A 232 14.11 1.45 10.20
CA TYR A 232 14.07 1.76 11.62
C TYR A 232 13.24 3.03 11.86
N TYR A 233 12.58 3.10 13.02
CA TYR A 233 11.57 4.12 13.32
C TYR A 233 12.15 5.35 14.02
N HIS A 234 13.13 5.97 13.38
CA HIS A 234 13.65 7.31 13.68
C HIS A 234 13.76 8.05 12.35
N PHE A 235 13.17 9.24 12.24
CA PHE A 235 13.12 9.95 10.97
C PHE A 235 14.53 10.21 10.43
N HIS A 236 14.74 9.85 9.17
CA HIS A 236 16.01 10.03 8.49
C HIS A 236 15.76 10.33 7.02
N ILE A 237 16.68 11.09 6.43
CA ILE A 237 16.60 11.53 5.05
C ILE A 237 17.81 10.94 4.32
N HIS A 238 17.56 10.25 3.22
CA HIS A 238 18.62 9.82 2.32
C HIS A 238 19.01 11.00 1.44
N VAL A 239 20.31 11.21 1.28
CA VAL A 239 20.90 12.19 0.37
C VAL A 239 21.75 11.41 -0.63
N VAL A 240 21.40 11.44 -1.91
CA VAL A 240 22.10 10.67 -2.93
C VAL A 240 22.47 11.54 -4.12
N HIS A 241 23.54 11.19 -4.82
CA HIS A 241 23.82 11.81 -6.11
C HIS A 241 22.71 11.48 -7.13
N VAL A 242 22.40 12.42 -8.02
CA VAL A 242 21.46 12.20 -9.13
C VAL A 242 21.85 11.01 -10.02
N ALA A 243 23.17 10.78 -10.20
CA ALA A 243 23.76 9.73 -11.03
C ALA A 243 23.81 8.35 -10.35
N LEU A 244 23.51 8.28 -9.04
CA LEU A 244 23.51 7.00 -8.31
C LEU A 244 22.48 6.05 -8.96
N GLU A 245 22.95 4.89 -9.39
CA GLU A 245 22.12 3.85 -9.99
C GLU A 245 20.93 3.49 -9.09
N ALA A 246 19.73 3.51 -9.67
CA ALA A 246 18.51 3.33 -8.93
C ALA A 246 18.29 1.87 -8.53
N GLY A 247 18.71 1.51 -7.32
CA GLY A 247 18.36 0.23 -6.68
C GLY A 247 17.01 0.26 -5.95
N VAL A 248 16.71 -0.82 -5.22
CA VAL A 248 15.47 -0.97 -4.41
C VAL A 248 15.27 0.21 -3.45
N THR A 249 16.36 0.78 -2.91
CA THR A 249 16.30 1.93 -2.00
C THR A 249 15.70 3.20 -2.62
N GLN A 250 15.73 3.34 -3.95
CA GLN A 250 15.17 4.48 -4.69
C GLN A 250 13.83 4.15 -5.39
N SER A 251 13.34 2.92 -5.24
CA SER A 251 12.17 2.44 -5.98
C SER A 251 10.84 3.07 -5.52
N VAL A 252 9.90 3.22 -6.46
CA VAL A 252 8.50 3.57 -6.16
C VAL A 252 7.90 2.49 -5.26
N GLY A 253 7.15 2.91 -4.24
CA GLY A 253 6.67 2.02 -3.19
C GLY A 253 7.69 1.75 -2.09
N LYS A 254 8.84 2.45 -2.09
CA LYS A 254 9.80 2.46 -0.98
C LYS A 254 10.29 3.87 -0.68
N ALA A 255 10.80 4.57 -1.69
CA ALA A 255 11.28 5.94 -1.57
C ALA A 255 10.15 6.93 -1.84
N ILE A 256 10.05 7.96 -1.00
CA ILE A 256 9.20 9.11 -1.21
C ILE A 256 10.10 10.34 -1.31
N GLY A 257 10.12 10.97 -2.49
CA GLY A 257 10.92 12.16 -2.76
C GLY A 257 10.60 13.27 -1.76
N PHE A 258 11.63 13.93 -1.24
CA PHE A 258 11.49 14.90 -0.15
C PHE A 258 10.68 16.13 -0.59
N GLU A 259 10.86 16.58 -1.82
CA GLU A 259 10.08 17.67 -2.43
C GLU A 259 8.61 17.29 -2.61
N SER A 260 8.32 16.04 -3.00
CA SER A 260 6.95 15.53 -3.13
C SER A 260 6.26 15.45 -1.76
N LEU A 261 6.99 14.96 -0.76
CA LEU A 261 6.54 14.91 0.63
C LEU A 261 6.20 16.31 1.17
N LEU A 262 7.08 17.29 0.92
CA LEU A 262 6.87 18.70 1.26
C LEU A 262 5.61 19.26 0.59
N SER A 263 5.49 19.08 -0.72
CA SER A 263 4.34 19.59 -1.48
C SER A 263 3.02 18.96 -1.02
N GLN A 264 3.00 17.66 -0.76
CA GLN A 264 1.83 16.95 -0.23
C GLN A 264 1.41 17.47 1.13
N LEU A 265 2.36 17.72 2.04
CA LEU A 265 2.07 18.29 3.36
C LEU A 265 1.55 19.73 3.26
N ASP A 266 2.19 20.58 2.45
CA ASP A 266 1.84 22.00 2.31
C ASP A 266 0.40 22.17 1.76
N THR A 267 0.03 21.31 0.81
CA THR A 267 -1.27 21.33 0.12
C THR A 267 -2.36 20.50 0.80
N LEU A 268 -2.04 19.75 1.86
CA LEU A 268 -3.01 18.93 2.59
C LEU A 268 -4.14 19.81 3.16
N PRO A 269 -5.43 19.47 2.99
CA PRO A 269 -6.51 20.26 3.56
C PRO A 269 -6.46 20.26 5.10
N GLY A 270 -6.98 21.32 5.71
CA GLY A 270 -7.03 21.50 7.17
C GLY A 270 -5.93 22.41 7.74
N GLY A 271 -5.88 22.47 9.07
CA GLY A 271 -4.96 23.33 9.84
C GLY A 271 -3.61 22.68 10.14
N GLU A 272 -2.84 23.32 11.03
CA GLU A 272 -1.46 22.97 11.40
C GLU A 272 -1.23 21.52 11.84
N GLU A 273 -2.23 20.89 12.47
CA GLU A 273 -2.19 19.50 12.95
C GLU A 273 -2.64 18.47 11.91
N SER A 274 -3.00 18.90 10.70
CA SER A 274 -3.28 17.96 9.61
C SER A 274 -1.96 17.37 9.12
N GLY A 275 -1.93 16.08 8.76
CA GLY A 275 -0.72 15.52 8.17
C GLY A 275 -0.90 14.12 7.61
N LEU A 276 0.23 13.44 7.48
CA LEU A 276 0.29 12.21 6.69
C LEU A 276 -0.24 10.99 7.44
N ASP A 277 -0.70 11.11 8.67
CA ASP A 277 -1.41 10.04 9.38
C ASP A 277 -2.85 9.82 8.85
N SER A 278 -3.44 10.80 8.17
CA SER A 278 -4.80 10.71 7.63
C SER A 278 -4.88 10.22 6.17
N VAL A 279 -3.74 10.11 5.47
CA VAL A 279 -3.72 9.69 4.05
C VAL A 279 -3.57 8.18 3.90
N SER A 280 -3.91 7.61 2.75
CA SER A 280 -3.55 6.22 2.43
C SER A 280 -2.19 6.17 1.75
N LEU A 281 -1.33 5.23 2.14
CA LEU A 281 0.00 5.05 1.55
C LEU A 281 0.14 3.65 0.98
N THR A 282 0.64 3.55 -0.24
CA THR A 282 0.87 2.28 -0.93
C THR A 282 2.36 2.01 -1.08
N TYR A 283 2.84 0.88 -0.58
CA TYR A 283 4.26 0.56 -0.51
C TYR A 283 4.54 -0.95 -0.54
N GLY A 284 5.79 -1.32 -0.81
CA GLY A 284 6.25 -2.70 -0.89
C GLY A 284 6.66 -3.26 0.47
N LEU A 285 6.24 -4.49 0.74
CA LEU A 285 6.65 -5.30 1.89
C LEU A 285 7.15 -6.68 1.43
N GLY A 286 8.19 -7.17 2.08
CA GLY A 286 8.59 -8.57 1.95
C GLY A 286 7.71 -9.48 2.81
N GLU A 287 7.39 -10.67 2.30
CA GLU A 287 6.53 -11.66 3.00
C GLU A 287 7.12 -12.15 4.33
N SER A 288 8.44 -12.05 4.53
CA SER A 288 9.10 -12.39 5.80
C SER A 288 9.09 -11.24 6.81
N SER A 289 8.51 -10.09 6.48
CA SER A 289 8.45 -8.94 7.39
C SER A 289 7.38 -9.13 8.46
N GLU A 290 7.67 -8.68 9.69
CA GLU A 290 6.71 -8.70 10.81
C GLU A 290 5.41 -7.94 10.43
N LEU A 291 5.51 -6.83 9.68
CA LEU A 291 4.32 -6.11 9.20
C LEU A 291 3.46 -6.92 8.22
N TRP A 292 4.07 -7.68 7.30
CA TRP A 292 3.29 -8.54 6.43
C TRP A 292 2.57 -9.61 7.25
N ILE A 293 3.32 -10.38 8.04
CA ILE A 293 2.82 -11.54 8.78
C ILE A 293 1.76 -11.14 9.82
N ASP A 294 2.00 -10.07 10.58
CA ASP A 294 1.15 -9.72 11.72
C ASP A 294 -0.01 -8.79 11.36
N VAL A 295 0.10 -8.06 10.24
CA VAL A 295 -0.87 -7.02 9.86
C VAL A 295 -1.50 -7.31 8.51
N PHE A 296 -0.73 -7.24 7.42
CA PHE A 296 -1.31 -7.18 6.07
C PHE A 296 -1.78 -8.53 5.54
N GLU A 297 -1.13 -9.63 5.89
CA GLU A 297 -1.58 -10.97 5.54
C GLU A 297 -2.90 -11.34 6.27
N PRO A 298 -3.03 -11.14 7.60
CA PRO A 298 -4.31 -11.28 8.27
C PRO A 298 -5.39 -10.38 7.68
N LEU A 299 -5.09 -9.11 7.38
CA LEU A 299 -6.07 -8.20 6.76
C LEU A 299 -6.50 -8.70 5.39
N LYS A 300 -5.56 -9.14 4.54
CA LYS A 300 -5.86 -9.75 3.25
C LYS A 300 -6.76 -10.98 3.40
N ASN A 301 -6.49 -11.83 4.39
CA ASN A 301 -7.25 -13.06 4.63
C ASN A 301 -8.58 -12.81 5.36
N ARG A 302 -8.72 -11.69 6.09
CA ARG A 302 -9.96 -11.21 6.73
C ARG A 302 -10.91 -10.55 5.74
N VAL A 303 -10.46 -10.16 4.55
CA VAL A 303 -11.31 -9.68 3.44
C VAL A 303 -12.05 -10.86 2.75
N LEU A 304 -12.38 -11.89 3.53
CA LEU A 304 -13.33 -12.95 3.24
C LEU A 304 -14.21 -13.15 4.49
N PRO A 305 -15.56 -13.17 4.37
CA PRO A 305 -16.50 -12.14 3.94
C PRO A 305 -16.82 -11.09 5.05
N ILE A 306 -17.47 -9.99 4.65
CA ILE A 306 -17.82 -8.77 5.41
C ILE A 306 -18.43 -9.05 6.82
N PRO A 307 -18.23 -8.22 7.86
CA PRO A 307 -19.00 -8.25 9.10
C PRO A 307 -20.20 -7.28 9.01
N VAL A 308 -21.43 -7.79 9.13
CA VAL A 308 -22.66 -6.99 9.19
C VAL A 308 -22.73 -6.25 10.52
N VAL A 309 -22.63 -4.93 10.49
CA VAL A 309 -23.06 -4.06 11.58
C VAL A 309 -24.11 -3.12 10.99
N ASN A 310 -25.31 -3.11 11.58
CA ASN A 310 -26.56 -2.48 11.14
C ASN A 310 -27.41 -3.35 10.19
N ALA A 311 -28.23 -4.23 10.78
CA ALA A 311 -29.30 -4.92 10.07
C ALA A 311 -30.61 -4.12 10.22
N VAL A 312 -31.25 -3.79 9.09
CA VAL A 312 -32.62 -3.26 9.05
C VAL A 312 -33.54 -4.43 8.72
N HIS A 313 -34.53 -4.71 9.57
CA HIS A 313 -35.44 -5.85 9.39
C HIS A 313 -36.67 -5.49 8.55
N LEU A 314 -37.02 -6.34 7.57
CA LEU A 314 -38.19 -6.20 6.70
C LEU A 314 -39.23 -7.28 7.05
N VAL A 315 -40.46 -6.89 7.38
CA VAL A 315 -41.57 -7.80 7.73
C VAL A 315 -42.54 -7.87 6.55
N VAL A 316 -42.65 -9.04 5.91
CA VAL A 316 -43.62 -9.31 4.84
C VAL A 316 -44.76 -10.15 5.41
N GLN A 317 -46.01 -9.71 5.20
CA GLN A 317 -47.21 -10.46 5.59
C GLN A 317 -48.05 -10.81 4.36
N PRO A 318 -48.68 -11.99 4.30
CA PRO A 318 -49.68 -12.28 3.28
C PRO A 318 -50.89 -11.38 3.47
N HIS A 319 -51.51 -10.98 2.35
CA HIS A 319 -52.61 -10.00 2.23
C HIS A 319 -53.83 -10.24 3.19
N ARG A 320 -53.91 -11.36 3.90
CA ARG A 320 -55.03 -11.72 4.78
C ARG A 320 -54.68 -12.01 6.24
N ALA A 321 -53.43 -11.85 6.68
CA ALA A 321 -53.09 -12.01 8.10
C ALA A 321 -53.22 -10.69 8.86
N ALA A 322 -53.85 -10.72 10.04
CA ALA A 322 -53.99 -9.55 10.90
C ALA A 322 -52.62 -9.03 11.37
N ARG A 323 -52.45 -7.70 11.39
CA ARG A 323 -51.24 -7.00 11.81
C ARG A 323 -50.97 -7.23 13.30
N PRO A 324 -49.77 -7.69 13.72
CA PRO A 324 -49.32 -7.50 15.08
C PRO A 324 -48.58 -6.15 15.20
N ASP A 325 -48.86 -5.40 16.26
CA ASP A 325 -48.14 -4.18 16.61
C ASP A 325 -46.70 -4.54 17.00
N ALA A 326 -45.74 -4.37 16.08
CA ALA A 326 -44.31 -4.54 16.36
C ALA A 326 -43.55 -3.26 15.98
N HIS A 327 -42.86 -2.68 16.96
CA HIS A 327 -42.02 -1.49 16.79
C HIS A 327 -40.54 -1.86 16.59
N VAL A 328 -39.81 -0.93 15.98
CA VAL A 328 -38.45 -1.03 15.41
C VAL A 328 -37.37 -1.55 16.40
N ASP A 329 -37.63 -1.54 17.71
CA ASP A 329 -36.64 -1.88 18.75
C ASP A 329 -36.97 -3.16 19.56
N THR A 330 -37.84 -4.03 19.06
CA THR A 330 -38.26 -5.23 19.82
C THR A 330 -37.20 -6.35 19.75
N PRO A 331 -36.66 -6.84 20.89
CA PRO A 331 -35.64 -7.90 20.90
C PRO A 331 -36.17 -9.26 20.38
N LEU A 332 -35.33 -10.01 19.64
CA LEU A 332 -35.69 -11.25 18.92
C LEU A 332 -36.38 -12.34 19.79
N HIS A 333 -36.10 -12.37 21.09
CA HIS A 333 -36.64 -13.34 22.05
C HIS A 333 -38.01 -12.92 22.63
N ALA A 334 -38.45 -11.68 22.39
CA ALA A 334 -39.74 -11.16 22.82
C ALA A 334 -40.84 -11.31 21.74
N ILE A 335 -40.50 -11.80 20.55
CA ILE A 335 -41.44 -12.08 19.46
C ILE A 335 -42.06 -13.46 19.68
N PRO A 336 -43.39 -13.59 19.81
CA PRO A 336 -44.03 -14.87 20.12
C PRO A 336 -43.78 -15.89 19.00
N GLN A 337 -43.16 -17.02 19.35
CA GLN A 337 -42.84 -18.07 18.39
C GLN A 337 -44.10 -18.86 18.01
N GLN A 338 -44.41 -18.89 16.71
CA GLN A 338 -45.45 -19.73 16.14
C GLN A 338 -44.87 -21.10 15.73
N PRO A 339 -45.68 -22.18 15.76
CA PRO A 339 -45.22 -23.57 15.69
C PRO A 339 -44.64 -24.05 14.34
N HIS A 340 -44.41 -23.14 13.38
CA HIS A 340 -43.95 -23.46 12.02
C HIS A 340 -42.82 -22.56 11.50
N ALA A 341 -42.03 -21.95 12.39
CA ALA A 341 -40.87 -21.13 12.01
C ALA A 341 -39.56 -21.73 12.55
N HIS A 342 -38.59 -21.96 11.66
CA HIS A 342 -37.22 -22.32 12.04
C HIS A 342 -36.22 -21.29 11.49
N PRO A 343 -35.25 -20.81 12.29
CA PRO A 343 -34.32 -19.77 11.85
C PRO A 343 -33.18 -20.40 11.03
N ILE A 344 -32.94 -19.86 9.83
CA ILE A 344 -31.77 -20.19 9.00
C ILE A 344 -30.91 -18.92 8.89
N GLY A 345 -29.65 -19.02 9.31
CA GLY A 345 -28.68 -17.93 9.28
C GLY A 345 -27.88 -17.88 7.99
N ALA A 346 -27.82 -16.72 7.35
CA ALA A 346 -26.94 -16.40 6.23
C ALA A 346 -26.35 -14.99 6.43
N ALA A 347 -25.09 -14.81 6.04
CA ALA A 347 -24.30 -13.63 6.33
C ALA A 347 -24.29 -12.62 5.16
N CYS A 348 -24.51 -11.34 5.51
CA CYS A 348 -24.15 -10.11 4.79
C CYS A 348 -25.15 -9.45 3.82
N ALA A 349 -25.76 -8.37 4.34
CA ALA A 349 -26.81 -7.48 3.81
C ALA A 349 -28.19 -8.14 3.61
N LEU A 350 -29.21 -7.49 4.19
CA LEU A 350 -30.53 -8.08 4.42
C LEU A 350 -31.51 -7.70 3.29
N ILE A 351 -31.85 -8.66 2.43
CA ILE A 351 -33.20 -8.83 1.88
C ILE A 351 -33.48 -10.32 1.95
N GLN A 352 -34.57 -10.71 2.63
CA GLN A 352 -34.99 -12.10 2.74
C GLN A 352 -36.27 -12.28 1.94
N LEU A 353 -36.21 -13.06 0.86
CA LEU A 353 -37.39 -13.70 0.28
C LEU A 353 -37.68 -14.95 1.11
N LEU A 354 -38.96 -15.16 1.48
CA LEU A 354 -39.45 -16.42 2.02
C LEU A 354 -39.63 -17.43 0.88
N GLU A 355 -39.17 -18.65 1.10
CA GLU A 355 -39.44 -19.79 0.21
C GLU A 355 -40.94 -20.13 0.26
N VAL A 356 -41.53 -20.27 -0.93
CA VAL A 356 -42.79 -20.97 -1.16
C VAL A 356 -42.41 -22.43 -1.39
N ASP A 357 -42.96 -23.33 -0.57
CA ASP A 357 -42.71 -24.77 -0.65
C ASP A 357 -43.25 -25.35 -1.97
N GLY A 358 -42.43 -26.14 -2.68
CA GLY A 358 -42.90 -26.91 -3.82
C GLY A 358 -41.87 -27.23 -4.91
N MET A 359 -41.02 -28.23 -4.64
CA MET A 359 -40.27 -29.07 -5.61
C MET A 359 -39.43 -28.37 -6.69
N LEU A 360 -38.09 -28.55 -6.64
CA LEU A 360 -37.30 -28.90 -7.83
C LEU A 360 -35.93 -29.47 -7.44
N GLN A 361 -35.71 -30.72 -7.85
CA GLN A 361 -34.49 -31.47 -7.63
C GLN A 361 -33.40 -31.09 -8.65
N ARG A 362 -32.20 -30.88 -8.13
CA ARG A 362 -30.88 -30.99 -8.80
C ARG A 362 -30.54 -29.95 -9.88
N THR A 363 -29.23 -29.73 -9.96
CA THR A 363 -28.45 -29.11 -11.05
C THR A 363 -28.48 -27.59 -11.18
N ALA A 364 -27.44 -26.95 -10.65
CA ALA A 364 -26.82 -25.77 -11.29
C ALA A 364 -25.30 -25.82 -11.07
N LEU A 365 -24.57 -25.87 -12.19
CA LEU A 365 -23.13 -25.68 -12.35
C LEU A 365 -22.90 -24.21 -12.76
N ASP A 366 -21.76 -23.67 -12.34
CA ASP A 366 -21.19 -22.35 -12.65
C ASP A 366 -21.81 -21.09 -12.01
N GLN A 367 -20.94 -20.33 -11.34
CA GLN A 367 -21.19 -19.00 -10.78
C GLN A 367 -20.43 -17.96 -11.61
N GLY A 368 -21.16 -17.08 -12.29
CA GLY A 368 -20.64 -15.86 -12.89
C GLY A 368 -21.15 -14.64 -12.10
N LEU A 369 -20.24 -13.71 -11.80
CA LEU A 369 -20.55 -12.43 -11.15
C LEU A 369 -21.19 -11.47 -12.16
N VAL A 370 -22.48 -11.19 -11.97
CA VAL A 370 -23.15 -10.00 -12.48
C VAL A 370 -23.88 -9.37 -11.31
N TRP A 371 -23.76 -8.05 -11.18
CA TRP A 371 -24.13 -7.28 -10.00
C TRP A 371 -25.64 -7.31 -9.68
N ASP A 372 -25.93 -7.65 -8.43
CA ASP A 372 -27.10 -7.49 -7.55
C ASP A 372 -28.47 -7.15 -8.12
N LEU A 373 -29.25 -8.20 -8.44
CA LEU A 373 -30.67 -8.08 -8.75
C LEU A 373 -31.41 -9.43 -8.74
N LEU A 374 -32.65 -9.48 -8.25
CA LEU A 374 -33.52 -10.66 -8.36
C LEU A 374 -34.88 -10.29 -8.96
N VAL A 375 -35.25 -11.00 -10.02
CA VAL A 375 -36.57 -10.90 -10.67
C VAL A 375 -37.34 -12.17 -10.46
N VAL A 376 -38.66 -12.05 -10.25
CA VAL A 376 -39.57 -13.19 -10.22
C VAL A 376 -40.58 -13.04 -11.34
N VAL A 377 -40.53 -13.96 -12.30
CA VAL A 377 -41.50 -14.10 -13.40
C VAL A 377 -42.51 -15.17 -13.00
N GLY A 378 -43.81 -14.86 -13.08
CA GLY A 378 -44.87 -15.86 -12.94
C GLY A 378 -45.39 -16.27 -14.31
N GLU A 379 -45.38 -17.57 -14.63
CA GLU A 379 -46.22 -18.09 -15.71
C GLU A 379 -47.67 -18.11 -15.19
N ALA A 380 -48.49 -17.20 -15.72
CA ALA A 380 -49.91 -17.48 -15.84
C ALA A 380 -50.06 -18.51 -16.97
N HIS A 381 -50.59 -19.68 -16.64
CA HIS A 381 -51.20 -20.50 -17.69
C HIS A 381 -52.32 -19.65 -18.32
N ASP A 382 -52.09 -19.35 -19.59
CA ASP A 382 -52.84 -18.52 -20.53
C ASP A 382 -52.62 -16.99 -20.38
N GLU A 383 -51.72 -16.48 -21.25
CA GLU A 383 -51.34 -15.07 -21.52
C GLU A 383 -50.82 -14.28 -20.28
N ALA A 384 -49.52 -14.41 -20.00
CA ALA A 384 -48.85 -13.82 -18.84
C ALA A 384 -48.37 -12.37 -19.09
N GLU A 385 -48.98 -11.42 -18.37
CA GLU A 385 -48.48 -10.07 -18.13
C GLU A 385 -47.76 -10.06 -16.76
N ILE A 386 -46.53 -9.54 -16.69
CA ILE A 386 -45.72 -9.55 -15.46
C ILE A 386 -45.89 -8.20 -14.75
N ASP A 387 -46.64 -8.16 -13.64
CA ASP A 387 -46.80 -6.94 -12.82
C ASP A 387 -45.84 -6.99 -11.62
N ALA A 388 -44.84 -6.08 -11.60
CA ALA A 388 -43.87 -5.93 -10.51
C ALA A 388 -44.08 -4.61 -9.78
N ARG A 389 -44.33 -4.67 -8.46
CA ARG A 389 -44.55 -3.48 -7.62
C ARG A 389 -43.42 -3.25 -6.62
N LEU A 390 -42.82 -2.06 -6.67
CA LEU A 390 -41.81 -1.61 -5.70
C LEU A 390 -42.36 -0.48 -4.81
N ARG A 391 -41.96 -0.51 -3.53
CA ARG A 391 -42.17 0.59 -2.57
C ARG A 391 -40.84 1.21 -2.21
N VAL A 392 -40.71 2.52 -2.39
CA VAL A 392 -39.48 3.27 -2.08
C VAL A 392 -39.80 4.40 -1.11
N GLU A 393 -39.04 4.48 -0.02
CA GLU A 393 -39.12 5.55 0.96
C GLU A 393 -38.09 6.63 0.59
N VAL A 394 -38.56 7.81 0.18
CA VAL A 394 -37.71 8.85 -0.40
C VAL A 394 -37.20 9.76 0.72
N GLY A 395 -36.01 9.46 1.25
CA GLY A 395 -35.33 10.25 2.28
C GLY A 395 -34.79 11.59 1.77
N GLY A 396 -35.64 12.46 1.23
CA GLY A 396 -35.29 13.80 0.75
C GLY A 396 -34.54 13.86 -0.59
N ALA A 397 -34.44 12.74 -1.31
CA ALA A 397 -33.85 12.70 -2.65
C ALA A 397 -34.81 13.29 -3.71
N GLN A 398 -34.26 13.91 -4.76
CA GLN A 398 -35.09 14.43 -5.84
C GLN A 398 -35.71 13.29 -6.65
N LEU A 399 -36.96 13.45 -7.07
CA LEU A 399 -37.76 12.42 -7.74
C LEU A 399 -37.08 11.88 -9.01
N GLU A 400 -36.32 12.73 -9.72
CA GLU A 400 -35.57 12.36 -10.93
C GLU A 400 -34.42 11.38 -10.65
N ASP A 401 -33.72 11.53 -9.52
CA ASP A 401 -32.64 10.62 -9.12
C ASP A 401 -33.19 9.25 -8.71
N VAL A 402 -34.34 9.26 -8.01
CA VAL A 402 -35.07 8.03 -7.65
C VAL A 402 -35.58 7.32 -8.91
N ALA A 403 -36.13 8.07 -9.86
CA ALA A 403 -36.58 7.55 -11.14
C ALA A 403 -35.42 6.99 -11.99
N HIS A 404 -34.24 7.62 -11.95
CA HIS A 404 -33.06 7.16 -12.66
C HIS A 404 -32.51 5.85 -12.04
N ALA A 405 -32.45 5.77 -10.71
CA ALA A 405 -32.03 4.56 -10.00
C ALA A 405 -33.00 3.39 -10.22
N LEU A 406 -34.30 3.65 -10.20
CA LEU A 406 -35.34 2.64 -10.45
C LEU A 406 -35.31 2.15 -11.90
N ARG A 407 -35.13 3.04 -12.88
CA ARG A 407 -34.91 2.62 -14.28
C ARG A 407 -33.65 1.76 -14.41
N GLY A 408 -32.56 2.13 -13.77
CA GLY A 408 -31.33 1.32 -13.74
C GLY A 408 -31.55 -0.08 -13.18
N ALA A 409 -32.31 -0.20 -12.10
CA ALA A 409 -32.68 -1.48 -11.50
C ALA A 409 -33.58 -2.30 -12.46
N VAL A 410 -34.64 -1.71 -13.04
CA VAL A 410 -35.54 -2.43 -13.96
C VAL A 410 -34.82 -2.90 -15.24
N HIS A 411 -33.91 -2.11 -15.79
CA HIS A 411 -33.12 -2.53 -16.96
C HIS A 411 -32.17 -3.68 -16.64
N ALA A 412 -31.58 -3.69 -15.45
CA ALA A 412 -30.76 -4.80 -15.00
C ALA A 412 -31.61 -6.06 -14.77
N VAL A 413 -32.89 -5.91 -14.39
CA VAL A 413 -33.87 -6.98 -14.10
C VAL A 413 -34.18 -7.68 -15.41
N HIS A 414 -34.57 -6.88 -16.40
CA HIS A 414 -34.88 -7.36 -17.74
C HIS A 414 -33.68 -8.06 -18.41
N ALA A 415 -32.47 -7.52 -18.24
CA ALA A 415 -31.26 -8.10 -18.80
C ALA A 415 -30.87 -9.46 -18.19
N VAL A 416 -31.11 -9.64 -16.88
CA VAL A 416 -30.87 -10.89 -16.18
C VAL A 416 -31.88 -11.97 -16.58
N ILE A 417 -33.15 -11.62 -16.82
CA ILE A 417 -34.18 -12.57 -17.25
C ILE A 417 -33.95 -13.07 -18.68
N LEU A 418 -33.68 -12.16 -19.61
CA LEU A 418 -33.57 -12.49 -21.04
C LEU A 418 -32.17 -12.91 -21.48
N GLY A 419 -31.17 -12.81 -20.59
CA GLY A 419 -29.77 -13.12 -20.90
C GLY A 419 -29.15 -12.18 -21.94
N ARG A 420 -29.78 -11.03 -22.23
CA ARG A 420 -29.33 -10.01 -23.18
C ARG A 420 -29.76 -8.62 -22.72
N ALA A 421 -29.01 -7.58 -23.09
CA ALA A 421 -29.42 -6.21 -22.80
C ALA A 421 -30.69 -5.84 -23.61
N PRO A 422 -31.68 -5.14 -23.01
CA PRO A 422 -32.87 -4.69 -23.72
C PRO A 422 -32.54 -3.81 -24.94
N GLU A 423 -33.24 -4.01 -26.04
CA GLU A 423 -33.23 -3.05 -27.15
C GLU A 423 -34.02 -1.78 -26.76
N VAL A 424 -33.71 -0.65 -27.41
CA VAL A 424 -34.35 0.64 -27.08
C VAL A 424 -35.86 0.55 -27.37
N GLY A 425 -36.66 0.57 -26.31
CA GLY A 425 -38.13 0.50 -26.37
C GLY A 425 -38.77 -0.80 -25.86
N GLU A 426 -37.98 -1.80 -25.42
CA GLU A 426 -38.52 -3.08 -24.90
C GLU A 426 -38.99 -3.02 -23.43
N CYS A 427 -38.74 -1.94 -22.68
CA CYS A 427 -39.25 -1.74 -21.32
C CYS A 427 -39.67 -0.28 -21.11
N GLU A 428 -40.92 -0.05 -20.71
CA GLU A 428 -41.39 1.26 -20.26
C GLU A 428 -41.64 1.23 -18.74
N VAL A 429 -41.06 2.21 -18.02
CA VAL A 429 -41.26 2.37 -16.57
C VAL A 429 -42.13 3.60 -16.36
N ASP A 430 -43.40 3.36 -16.04
CA ASP A 430 -44.37 4.41 -15.79
C ASP A 430 -44.46 4.72 -14.28
N LEU A 431 -44.22 5.98 -13.92
CA LEU A 431 -44.17 6.42 -12.52
C LEU A 431 -45.49 7.09 -12.14
N GLY A 432 -46.42 6.32 -11.57
CA GLY A 432 -47.69 6.83 -11.07
C GLY A 432 -47.66 7.11 -9.56
N ALA A 433 -47.70 8.36 -9.15
CA ALA A 433 -47.84 8.70 -7.73
C ALA A 433 -49.32 8.63 -7.29
N HIS A 434 -49.67 7.66 -6.43
CA HIS A 434 -51.00 7.60 -5.82
C HIS A 434 -50.94 7.84 -4.30
N ALA A 435 -51.69 8.84 -3.84
CA ALA A 435 -51.87 9.13 -2.42
C ALA A 435 -52.79 8.08 -1.78
N LEU A 436 -52.26 7.28 -0.86
CA LEU A 436 -53.01 6.33 -0.03
C LEU A 436 -53.78 7.05 1.08
N HIS A 437 -54.72 7.93 0.72
CA HIS A 437 -55.93 8.37 1.45
C HIS A 437 -56.32 9.74 0.90
N GLY A 438 -57.49 9.82 0.27
CA GLY A 438 -57.92 10.98 -0.50
C GLY A 438 -57.81 12.31 0.24
N ARG A 439 -56.91 13.16 -0.27
CA ARG A 439 -56.98 14.64 -0.37
C ARG A 439 -55.76 15.10 -1.16
N GLU A 440 -55.98 15.87 -2.21
CA GLU A 440 -54.98 16.20 -3.25
C GLU A 440 -54.00 17.33 -2.89
N ASP A 441 -54.00 17.87 -1.66
CA ASP A 441 -53.29 19.13 -1.34
C ASP A 441 -52.11 19.04 -0.36
N GLU A 442 -51.56 17.86 -0.04
CA GLU A 442 -50.36 17.74 0.80
C GLU A 442 -49.32 16.76 0.22
N PHE A 443 -48.59 17.21 -0.81
CA PHE A 443 -47.48 16.45 -1.42
C PHE A 443 -46.14 16.55 -0.64
N ALA A 444 -46.08 17.26 0.48
CA ALA A 444 -44.84 17.54 1.19
C ALA A 444 -44.51 16.57 2.36
N GLU A 445 -45.44 15.72 2.82
CA GLU A 445 -45.19 14.85 3.99
C GLU A 445 -45.55 13.36 3.80
N ALA A 446 -46.07 12.94 2.64
CA ALA A 446 -46.39 11.54 2.36
C ALA A 446 -45.25 10.85 1.57
N GLY A 447 -44.30 10.24 2.28
CA GLY A 447 -43.08 9.62 1.75
C GLY A 447 -43.23 8.24 1.10
N LEU A 448 -44.30 7.98 0.34
CA LEU A 448 -44.54 6.68 -0.31
C LEU A 448 -44.99 6.85 -1.76
N VAL A 449 -44.21 6.28 -2.68
CA VAL A 449 -44.53 6.21 -4.13
C VAL A 449 -44.74 4.74 -4.50
N GLU A 450 -45.79 4.44 -5.25
CA GLU A 450 -46.06 3.13 -5.83
C GLU A 450 -45.61 3.14 -7.28
N VAL A 451 -44.81 2.16 -7.70
CA VAL A 451 -44.32 2.08 -9.09
C VAL A 451 -44.81 0.76 -9.67
N SER A 452 -45.48 0.85 -10.82
CA SER A 452 -45.91 -0.31 -11.62
C SER A 452 -45.02 -0.41 -12.85
N VAL A 453 -44.51 -1.61 -13.11
CA VAL A 453 -43.69 -1.89 -14.29
C VAL A 453 -44.45 -2.92 -15.12
N CYS A 454 -44.77 -2.56 -16.37
CA CYS A 454 -45.42 -3.45 -17.33
C CYS A 454 -44.40 -3.83 -18.40
N THR A 455 -44.35 -5.10 -18.77
CA THR A 455 -43.58 -5.64 -19.91
C THR A 455 -44.51 -6.28 -20.91
#